data_AF-A0A658NKG2-F1
#
_entry.id   AF-A0A658NKG2-F1
#
_cell.length_a   1.000
_cell.length_b   1.000
_cell.length_c   1.000
_cell.angle_alpha   90.00
_cell.angle_beta   90.00
_cell.angle_gamma   90.00
#
_symmetry.space_group_name_H-M   'P 1'
#
loop_
_entity.id
_entity.type
_entity.pdbx_description
1 polymer ?
#
loop_
_entity_poly.entity_id
_entity_poly.type
_entity_poly.pdbx_seq_one_letter_code
_entity_poly.pdbx_strand_id
1 'polypeptide(L)'
;NSPGGSVSAGLAMYDTMQFIKPDVSTLCMGIAASMGAFLLAAGAKGKRFSLPNSRVMIHQPLGGFQGQASDIAIHAKEILSIKDKLNR
;
A
#
# COMPACT_ATOMS: atom_id res chain seq x y z
N ASN A 1 -6.40 1.76 11.30
CA ASN A 1 -6.66 0.35 11.63
C ASN A 1 -7.11 -0.36 10.37
N SER A 2 -6.22 -1.10 9.70
CA SER A 2 -6.54 -1.83 8.47
C SER A 2 -5.61 -3.04 8.28
N PRO A 3 -6.15 -4.20 7.88
CA PRO A 3 -5.36 -5.37 7.52
C PRO A 3 -4.74 -5.27 6.11
N GLY A 4 -5.05 -4.23 5.34
CA GLY A 4 -4.66 -4.11 3.93
C GLY A 4 -5.85 -4.06 2.98
N GLY A 5 -5.61 -4.32 1.70
CA GLY A 5 -6.65 -4.33 0.68
C GLY A 5 -6.10 -4.29 -0.74
N SER A 6 -6.94 -3.86 -1.69
CA SER A 6 -6.55 -3.68 -3.09
C SER A 6 -5.41 -2.65 -3.22
N VAL A 7 -4.38 -3.02 -4.00
CA VAL A 7 -3.24 -2.14 -4.27
C VAL A 7 -3.67 -0.89 -5.01
N SER A 8 -4.53 -1.00 -6.03
CA SER A 8 -4.97 0.16 -6.82
C SER A 8 -5.77 1.15 -5.98
N ALA A 9 -6.64 0.65 -5.10
CA ALA A 9 -7.38 1.51 -4.17
C ALA A 9 -6.44 2.22 -3.18
N GLY A 10 -5.44 1.50 -2.66
CA GLY A 10 -4.43 2.10 -1.79
C GLY A 10 -3.56 3.13 -2.51
N LEU A 11 -3.19 2.90 -3.78
CA LEU A 11 -2.47 3.88 -4.59
C LEU A 11 -3.30 5.13 -4.87
N ALA A 12 -4.60 4.99 -5.12
CA ALA A 12 -5.49 6.16 -5.28
C ALA A 12 -5.55 7.02 -4.00
N MET A 13 -5.59 6.39 -2.83
CA MET A 13 -5.50 7.11 -1.55
C MET A 13 -4.13 7.78 -1.39
N TYR A 14 -3.05 7.06 -1.70
CA TYR A 14 -1.69 7.59 -1.64
C TYR A 14 -1.53 8.83 -2.52
N ASP A 15 -1.94 8.74 -3.80
CA ASP A 15 -1.84 9.85 -4.75
C ASP A 15 -2.63 11.06 -4.26
N THR A 16 -3.81 10.83 -3.67
CA THR A 16 -4.60 11.90 -3.04
C THR A 16 -3.84 12.54 -1.87
N MET A 17 -3.23 11.73 -0.98
CA MET A 17 -2.44 12.24 0.14
C MET A 17 -1.25 13.09 -0.33
N GLN A 18 -0.62 12.75 -1.46
CA GLN A 18 0.51 13.50 -2.02
C GLN A 18 0.07 14.72 -2.83
N PHE A 19 -1.12 14.68 -3.44
CA PHE A 19 -1.62 15.74 -4.32
C PHE A 19 -2.17 16.94 -3.54
N ILE A 20 -2.84 16.69 -2.42
CA ILE A 20 -3.51 17.76 -1.67
C ILE A 20 -2.48 18.66 -0.96
N LYS A 21 -2.82 19.94 -0.82
CA LYS A 21 -1.97 20.93 -0.15
C LYS A 21 -1.73 20.66 1.36
N PRO A 22 -2.71 20.19 2.16
CA PRO A 22 -2.50 19.98 3.58
C PRO A 22 -1.59 18.78 3.88
N ASP A 23 -0.71 18.92 4.87
CA ASP A 23 0.04 17.79 5.40
C ASP A 23 -0.90 16.73 5.98
N VAL A 24 -0.77 15.48 5.50
CA VAL A 24 -1.53 14.36 6.04
C VAL A 24 -0.79 13.75 7.23
N SER A 25 -1.35 13.92 8.43
CA SER A 25 -0.92 13.19 9.63
C SER A 25 -1.52 11.79 9.62
N THR A 26 -0.71 10.78 9.97
CA THR A 26 -1.13 9.38 9.99
C THR A 26 -0.89 8.77 11.36
N LEU A 27 -1.84 7.94 11.80
CA LEU A 27 -1.79 7.26 13.10
C LEU A 27 -2.16 5.79 12.95
N CYS A 28 -1.25 4.91 13.35
CA CYS A 28 -1.53 3.49 13.49
C CYS A 28 -2.24 3.22 14.82
N MET A 29 -3.51 2.81 14.73
CA MET A 29 -4.30 2.28 15.83
C MET A 29 -4.65 0.82 15.51
N GLY A 30 -4.26 -0.12 16.38
CA GLY A 30 -4.50 -1.55 16.19
C GLY A 30 -3.52 -2.16 15.20
N ILE A 31 -3.87 -2.22 13.92
CA ILE A 31 -2.99 -2.74 12.86
C ILE A 31 -2.93 -1.78 11.66
N ALA A 32 -1.75 -1.70 11.05
CA ALA A 32 -1.55 -1.21 9.69
C ALA A 32 -0.74 -2.27 8.93
N ALA A 33 -1.43 -3.12 8.18
CA ALA A 33 -0.81 -4.19 7.40
C ALA A 33 -0.95 -3.97 5.90
N SER A 34 0.00 -4.47 5.11
CA SER A 34 -0.02 -4.39 3.65
C SER A 34 -0.20 -2.94 3.17
N MET A 35 -1.18 -2.64 2.31
CA MET A 35 -1.49 -1.26 1.90
C MET A 35 -1.84 -0.32 3.07
N GLY A 36 -2.29 -0.83 4.21
CA GLY A 36 -2.45 -0.04 5.43
C GLY A 36 -1.11 0.45 6.00
N ALA A 37 -0.08 -0.40 5.97
CA ALA A 37 1.28 -0.02 6.35
C ALA A 37 1.88 0.99 5.37
N PHE A 38 1.63 0.78 4.07
CA PHE A 38 2.06 1.70 3.01
C PHE A 38 1.47 3.10 3.21
N LEU A 39 0.16 3.21 3.44
CA LEU A 39 -0.50 4.51 3.68
C LEU A 39 -0.08 5.15 5.02
N LEU A 40 0.19 4.36 6.06
CA LEU A 40 0.78 4.87 7.29
C LEU A 40 2.15 5.52 7.02
N ALA A 41 2.99 4.88 6.21
CA ALA A 41 4.30 5.40 5.86
C ALA A 41 4.23 6.65 4.97
N ALA A 42 3.16 6.80 4.19
CA ALA A 42 2.92 7.90 3.26
C ALA A 42 2.50 9.24 3.89
N GLY A 43 2.23 9.28 5.21
CA GLY A 43 1.97 10.53 5.91
C GLY A 43 3.18 11.47 5.91
N ALA A 44 2.93 12.76 6.15
CA ALA A 44 3.97 13.79 6.17
C ALA A 44 5.09 13.45 7.17
N LYS A 45 6.35 13.71 6.79
CA LYS A 45 7.53 13.42 7.64
C LYS A 45 7.39 14.12 8.99
N GLY A 46 7.61 13.38 10.09
CA GLY A 46 7.43 13.88 11.45
C GLY A 46 5.97 13.87 11.95
N LYS A 47 5.00 13.50 11.10
CA LYS A 47 3.57 13.40 11.44
C LYS A 47 3.04 11.97 11.22
N ARG A 48 3.89 10.97 11.45
CA ARG A 48 3.55 9.53 11.33
C ARG A 48 3.71 8.90 12.70
N PHE A 49 2.62 8.41 13.27
CA PHE A 49 2.57 7.95 14.64
C PHE A 49 2.02 6.52 14.74
N SER A 50 2.36 5.86 15.83
CA SER A 50 1.83 4.54 16.17
C SER A 50 1.59 4.48 17.67
N LEU A 51 0.45 3.91 18.08
CA LEU A 51 0.21 3.64 19.49
C LEU A 51 1.11 2.49 19.98
N PRO A 52 1.41 2.41 21.30
CA PRO A 52 2.37 1.44 21.84
C PRO A 52 2.04 -0.04 21.55
N ASN A 53 0.75 -0.38 21.43
CA ASN A 53 0.28 -1.75 21.18
C ASN A 53 -0.09 -2.02 19.72
N SER A 54 0.12 -1.04 18.83
CA SER A 54 -0.19 -1.20 17.42
C SER A 54 0.84 -2.08 16.71
N ARG A 55 0.42 -2.75 15.63
CA ARG A 55 1.27 -3.61 14.81
C ARG A 55 1.36 -3.09 13.38
N VAL A 56 2.56 -3.18 12.80
CA VAL A 56 2.81 -2.88 11.39
C VAL A 56 3.29 -4.15 10.71
N MET A 57 2.77 -4.46 9.53
CA MET A 57 3.19 -5.62 8.74
C MET A 57 3.27 -5.25 7.27
N ILE A 58 4.38 -5.59 6.62
CA ILE A 58 4.60 -5.39 5.20
C ILE A 58 4.82 -6.73 4.52
N HIS A 59 4.34 -6.87 3.29
CA HIS A 59 4.61 -8.01 2.42
C HIS A 59 4.47 -7.57 0.96
N GLN A 60 5.08 -8.33 0.05
CA GLN A 60 4.94 -8.10 -1.39
C GLN A 60 3.48 -8.30 -1.85
N PRO A 61 3.04 -7.64 -2.95
CA PRO A 61 1.67 -7.78 -3.45
C PRO A 61 1.32 -9.24 -3.77
N LEU A 62 0.05 -9.59 -3.57
CA LEU A 62 -0.51 -10.90 -3.87
C LEU A 62 -1.53 -10.74 -5.01
N GLY A 63 -1.55 -11.71 -5.92
CA GLY A 63 -2.48 -11.73 -7.04
C GLY A 63 -2.47 -13.08 -7.75
N GLY A 64 -3.43 -13.29 -8.65
CA GLY A 64 -3.55 -14.48 -9.45
C GLY A 64 -4.34 -14.19 -10.72
N PHE A 65 -4.06 -14.94 -11.79
CA PHE A 65 -4.75 -14.81 -13.07
C PHE A 65 -4.80 -16.18 -13.76
N GLN A 66 -5.87 -16.42 -14.53
CA GLN A 66 -6.06 -17.61 -15.34
C GLN A 66 -6.59 -17.18 -16.71
N GLY A 67 -6.04 -17.75 -17.79
CA GLY A 67 -6.43 -17.39 -19.16
C GLY A 67 -5.47 -17.95 -20.20
N GLN A 68 -5.40 -17.31 -21.36
CA GLN A 68 -4.42 -17.66 -22.39
C GLN A 68 -2.99 -17.45 -21.88
N ALA A 69 -2.04 -18.21 -22.44
CA ALA A 69 -0.63 -18.12 -22.04
C ALA A 69 -0.07 -16.68 -22.19
N SER A 70 -0.49 -15.97 -23.24
CA SER A 70 -0.15 -14.56 -23.46
C SER A 70 -0.66 -13.66 -22.32
N ASP A 71 -1.90 -13.83 -21.90
CA ASP A 71 -2.51 -13.02 -20.85
C ASP A 71 -1.89 -13.30 -19.48
N ILE A 72 -1.60 -14.57 -19.19
CA ILE A 72 -0.85 -14.96 -17.98
C ILE A 72 0.50 -14.23 -17.92
N ALA A 73 1.25 -14.19 -19.03
CA ALA A 73 2.52 -13.49 -19.09
C ALA A 73 2.36 -11.97 -18.87
N ILE A 74 1.31 -11.36 -19.42
CA ILE A 74 0.99 -9.93 -19.22
C ILE A 74 0.70 -9.65 -17.74
N HIS A 75 -0.16 -10.43 -17.10
CA HIS A 75 -0.51 -10.25 -15.70
C HIS A 75 0.66 -10.52 -14.75
N ALA A 76 1.50 -11.51 -15.07
CA ALA A 76 2.74 -11.77 -14.32
C ALA A 76 3.73 -10.59 -14.41
N LYS A 77 3.84 -9.97 -15.59
CA LYS A 77 4.68 -8.78 -15.76
C LYS A 77 4.12 -7.58 -14.97
N GLU A 78 2.80 -7.40 -14.97
CA GLU A 78 2.16 -6.30 -14.25
C GLU A 78 2.33 -6.42 -12.73
N ILE A 79 2.15 -7.61 -12.13
CA ILE A 79 2.34 -7.76 -10.68
C ILE A 79 3.80 -7.53 -10.25
N LEU A 80 4.78 -7.87 -11.11
CA LEU A 80 6.19 -7.54 -10.88
C LEU A 80 6.43 -6.02 -10.95
N SER A 81 5.85 -5.34 -11.94
CA SER A 81 5.89 -3.88 -12.04
C SER A 81 5.29 -3.19 -10.80
N ILE A 82 4.15 -3.69 -10.31
CA ILE A 82 3.52 -3.20 -9.08
C ILE A 82 4.42 -3.42 -7.87
N LYS A 83 5.01 -4.62 -7.72
CA LYS A 83 5.96 -4.92 -6.64
C LYS A 83 7.12 -3.95 -6.64
N ASP A 84 7.71 -3.69 -7.80
CA ASP A 84 8.83 -2.75 -7.92
C ASP A 84 8.42 -1.31 -7.60
N LYS A 85 7.22 -0.90 -8.02
CA LYS A 85 6.66 0.42 -7.71
C LYS A 85 6.47 0.62 -6.20
N LEU A 86 6.00 -0.39 -5.48
CA LEU A 86 5.77 -0.32 -4.02
C LEU A 86 7.05 -0.33 -3.18
N ASN A 87 8.20 -0.71 -3.76
CA ASN A 87 9.50 -0.80 -3.07
C ASN A 87 10.39 0.45 -3.29
N ARG A 88 9.90 1.45 -4.00
CA ARG A 88 10.60 2.73 -4.22
C ARG A 88 10.13 3.76 -3.21
#